data_AF-A0A9Y2P3E0-F1
#
_entry.id   AF-A0A9Y2P3E0-F1
#
_cell.length_a   1.000
_cell.length_b   1.000
_cell.length_c   1.000
_cell.angle_alpha   90.00
_cell.angle_beta   90.00
_cell.angle_gamma   90.00
#
_symmetry.space_group_name_H-M   'P 1'
#
loop_
_entity.id
_entity.type
_entity.pdbx_description
1 polymer ?
#
loop_
_entity_poly.entity_id
_entity_poly.type
_entity_poly.pdbx_seq_one_letter_code
_entity_poly.pdbx_strand_id
1 'polypeptide(L)' 'MMHLFSSKAAQNGAVIRRKLHDIDRYVGRAAFEAELKRRGYHAVENAGQMVIFCNQEVVRQIT' A
#
# COMPACT_ATOMS: atom_id res chain seq x y z
N MET A 1 -7.68 13.65 1.69
CA MET A 1 -6.56 12.76 2.05
C MET A 1 -7.14 11.51 2.73
N MET A 2 -6.69 10.29 2.40
CA MET A 2 -6.86 9.04 3.18
C MET A 2 -8.13 8.12 3.09
N HIS A 3 -9.04 8.24 2.12
CA HIS A 3 -10.10 7.20 1.99
C HIS A 3 -9.57 5.81 1.58
N LEU A 4 -8.32 5.71 1.10
CA LEU A 4 -7.73 4.45 0.66
C LEU A 4 -7.45 3.49 1.84
N PHE A 5 -6.96 4.04 2.95
CA PHE A 5 -6.62 3.31 4.18
C PHE A 5 -7.77 3.28 5.20
N SER A 6 -8.89 3.94 4.92
CA SER A 6 -10.11 3.82 5.73
C SER A 6 -10.96 2.60 5.35
N SER A 7 -10.50 1.79 4.39
CA SER A 7 -11.17 0.53 4.05
C SER A 7 -11.03 -0.46 5.20
N LYS A 8 -12.09 -1.23 5.47
CA LYS A 8 -12.14 -2.25 6.54
C LYS A 8 -10.98 -3.26 6.45
N ALA A 9 -10.46 -3.49 5.25
CA ALA A 9 -9.26 -4.29 4.98
C ALA A 9 -7.99 -3.67 5.59
N ALA A 10 -7.75 -2.36 5.40
CA ALA A 10 -6.60 -1.68 6.01
C ALA A 10 -6.67 -1.64 7.54
N GLN A 11 -7.89 -1.58 8.11
CA GLN A 11 -8.10 -1.54 9.56
C GLN A 11 -7.85 -2.90 10.23
N ASN A 12 -8.06 -4.00 9.51
CA ASN A 12 -7.90 -5.36 10.02
C ASN A 12 -6.51 -5.98 9.73
N GLY A 13 -5.53 -5.19 9.28
CA GLY A 13 -4.20 -5.70 8.93
C GLY A 13 -4.12 -6.48 7.62
N ALA A 14 -5.13 -6.34 6.74
CA ALA A 14 -5.22 -7.10 5.50
C ALA A 14 -4.34 -6.53 4.37
N VAL A 15 -4.36 -7.22 3.23
CA VAL A 15 -3.61 -6.85 2.03
C VAL A 15 -4.51 -6.04 1.07
N ILE A 16 -4.01 -4.89 0.59
CA ILE A 16 -4.67 -4.05 -0.40
C ILE A 16 -3.93 -4.15 -1.73
N ARG A 17 -4.67 -4.13 -2.85
CA ARG A 17 -4.09 -4.09 -4.19
C ARG A 17 -4.58 -2.86 -4.95
N ARG A 18 -3.67 -2.19 -5.66
CA ARG A 18 -3.96 -1.00 -6.48
C ARG A 18 -3.12 -0.96 -7.74
N LYS A 19 -3.66 -0.35 -8.79
CA LYS A 19 -2.88 -0.06 -10.00
C LYS A 19 -1.98 1.14 -9.73
N LEU A 20 -0.72 1.08 -10.16
CA LEU A 20 0.24 2.17 -9.98
C LEU A 20 -0.25 3.48 -10.63
N HIS A 21 -0.86 3.39 -11.81
CA HIS A 21 -1.38 4.57 -12.51
C HIS A 21 -2.47 5.29 -11.70
N ASP A 22 -3.28 4.55 -10.92
CA ASP A 22 -4.30 5.16 -10.07
C ASP A 22 -3.64 5.86 -8.88
N ILE A 23 -2.62 5.24 -8.26
CA ILE A 23 -1.87 5.85 -7.17
C ILE A 23 -1.24 7.17 -7.63
N ASP A 24 -0.58 7.15 -8.79
CA ASP A 24 0.08 8.32 -9.35
C ASP A 24 -0.94 9.43 -9.68
N ARG A 25 -2.05 9.08 -10.33
CA ARG A 25 -3.09 10.02 -10.73
C ARG A 25 -3.83 10.68 -9.56
N TYR A 26 -4.09 9.96 -8.47
CA TYR A 26 -4.97 10.44 -7.39
C TYR A 26 -4.24 10.91 -6.13
N VAL A 27 -3.02 10.42 -5.87
CA VAL A 27 -2.29 10.71 -4.63
C VAL A 27 -0.87 11.19 -4.92
N GLY A 28 -0.27 10.72 -6.00
CA GLY A 28 1.15 10.90 -6.28
C GLY A 28 2.00 9.89 -5.51
N ARG A 29 2.97 9.28 -6.20
CA ARG A 29 3.78 8.17 -5.66
C ARG A 29 4.53 8.55 -4.38
N ALA A 30 5.18 9.72 -4.35
CA ALA A 30 5.97 10.15 -3.20
C ALA A 30 5.12 10.34 -1.93
N ALA A 31 3.93 10.94 -2.06
CA ALA A 31 3.01 11.13 -0.94
C ALA A 31 2.47 9.79 -0.43
N PHE A 32 2.23 8.85 -1.35
CA PHE A 32 1.79 7.50 -0.99
C PHE A 32 2.88 6.73 -0.22
N GLU A 33 4.11 6.73 -0.71
CA GLU A 33 5.25 6.09 -0.05
C GLU A 33 5.56 6.70 1.32
N ALA A 34 5.45 8.02 1.47
CA ALA A 34 5.59 8.70 2.75
C ALA A 34 4.53 8.21 3.77
N GLU A 35 3.29 8.01 3.33
CA GLU A 35 2.21 7.52 4.19
C GLU A 35 2.40 6.05 4.58
N LEU A 36 2.91 5.20 3.67
CA LEU A 36 3.28 3.82 3.99
C LEU A 36 4.37 3.79 5.07
N LYS A 37 5.44 4.57 4.90
CA LYS A 37 6.51 4.71 5.89
C LYS A 37 5.99 5.19 7.24
N ARG A 38 5.13 6.21 7.24
CA ARG A 38 4.52 6.77 8.46
C ARG A 38 3.70 5.74 9.24
N ARG A 39 3.04 4.81 8.54
CA ARG A 39 2.23 3.73 9.15
C ARG A 39 3.03 2.47 9.49
N GLY A 40 4.28 2.37 9.01
CA GLY A 40 5.09 1.15 9.10
C GLY A 40 4.58 0.04 8.18
N TYR A 41 3.88 0.39 7.10
CA TYR A 41 3.35 -0.58 6.14
C TYR A 41 4.38 -0.91 5.07
N HIS A 42 4.33 -2.14 4.59
CA HIS A 42 5.13 -2.59 3.47
C HIS A 42 4.30 -2.64 2.19
N ALA A 43 4.94 -2.37 1.05
CA ALA A 43 4.31 -2.58 -0.25
C ALA A 43 5.30 -3.18 -1.24
N VAL A 44 4.79 -4.03 -2.13
CA VAL A 44 5.54 -4.61 -3.24
C VAL A 44 4.90 -4.20 -4.56
N GLU A 45 5.74 -3.96 -5.56
CA GLU A 45 5.32 -3.60 -6.91
C GLU A 45 5.55 -4.79 -7.85
N ASN A 46 4.53 -5.15 -8.64
CA ASN A 46 4.64 -6.18 -9.67
C ASN A 46 3.61 -5.95 -10.78
N ALA A 47 4.03 -6.05 -12.05
CA ALA A 47 3.14 -5.95 -13.22
C ALA A 47 2.22 -4.72 -13.20
N GLY A 48 2.74 -3.56 -12.81
CA GLY A 48 1.96 -2.31 -12.73
C GLY A 48 0.95 -2.26 -11.57
N GLN A 49 0.99 -3.23 -10.67
CA GLN A 49 0.21 -3.28 -9.44
C GLN A 49 1.12 -3.01 -8.24
N MET A 50 0.54 -2.38 -7.22
CA MET A 50 1.11 -2.26 -5.90
C MET A 50 0.25 -3.05 -4.91
N VAL A 51 0.89 -3.98 -4.20
CA VAL A 51 0.30 -4.79 -3.15
C VAL A 51 0.80 -4.22 -1.82
N ILE A 52 -0.10 -3.70 -1.00
CA ILE A 52 0.20 -3.07 0.29
C ILE A 52 -0.23 -3.99 1.43
N PHE A 53 0.71 -4.31 2.30
CA PHE A 53 0.49 -5.05 3.55
C PHE A 53 0.22 -4.04 4.66
N CYS A 54 -1.02 -3.97 5.15
CA CYS A 54 -1.44 -2.98 6.15
C CYS A 54 -1.08 -3.41 7.58
N ASN A 55 0.13 -3.92 7.78
CA ASN A 55 0.69 -4.33 9.06
C ASN A 55 2.21 -4.04 9.06
N GLN A 56 2.87 -4.30 10.18
CA GLN A 56 4.31 -4.06 10.37
C GLN A 56 5.14 -5.34 10.23
N GLU A 57 4.53 -6.43 9.76
CA GLU A 57 5.23 -7.71 9.58
C GLU A 57 6.12 -7.68 8.34
N VAL A 58 7.29 -8.30 8.45
CA VAL A 58 8.26 -8.35 7.34
C VAL A 58 7.70 -9.15 6.17
N VAL A 59 7.75 -8.55 4.98
CA VAL A 59 7.40 -9.24 3.73
C VAL A 59 8.56 -10.15 3.31
N ARG A 60 8.27 -11.44 3.13
CA ARG A 60 9.23 -12.43 2.60
C ARG A 60 8.79 -12.92 1.22
N GLN A 61 9.67 -12.82 0.23
CA GLN A 61 9.52 -13.49 -1.05
C GLN A 61 9.95 -14.96 -0.90
N ILE A 62 9.09 -15.89 -1.32
CA ILE A 62 9.29 -17.33 -1.07
C ILE A 62 10.08 -18.02 -2.19
N THR A 63 10.19 -17.39 -3.37
CA THR A 63 10.79 -17.95 -4.59
C THR A 63 11.81 -17.02 -5.21
#